data_AF-A0AAV1KT28-F1
#
_entry.id   AF-A0AAV1KT28-F1
#
_cell.length_a   1.000
_cell.length_b   1.000
_cell.length_c   1.000
_cell.angle_alpha   90.00
_cell.angle_beta   90.00
_cell.angle_gamma   90.00
#
_symmetry.space_group_name_H-M   'P 1'
#
loop_
_entity.id
_entity.type
_entity.pdbx_description
1 polymer ?
#
loop_
_entity_poly.entity_id
_entity_poly.type
_entity_poly.pdbx_seq_one_letter_code
_entity_poly.pdbx_strand_id
1 'polypeptide(L)'
;MQGICETRWVERHDGHLQFQGYHLVEICSALEKISAWQDNKTANDAHCLLQTLRSSDFIISSICLSDVLGTTVSLSRILQSNSIDLKKKATDTINDTLSVLQNKRENVDVIYRQLFEAAKEVAEQLDVEIKCPRIVSKQIYRANNQPAQSAEEYFRTAIYIPLLDSIISDLQDRLSPDVLNLFQLSVFMPKSEYSNEDIETVKELVTDYILRVLLDNTPVSVIVNIGYGW
;
A
#
# COMPACT_ATOMS: atom_id res chain seq x y z
N MET A 1 23.85 3.63 -3.67
CA MET A 1 22.75 3.37 -2.72
C MET A 1 22.47 1.88 -2.76
N GLN A 2 22.70 1.19 -1.65
CA GLN A 2 22.33 -0.22 -1.51
C GLN A 2 20.79 -0.27 -1.59
N GLY A 3 20.25 -1.05 -2.53
CA GLY A 3 18.80 -1.17 -2.71
C GLY A 3 18.17 -1.67 -1.42
N ILE A 4 17.20 -0.93 -0.88
CA ILE A 4 16.37 -1.40 0.23
C ILE A 4 15.73 -2.71 -0.23
N CYS A 5 15.96 -3.80 0.51
CA CYS A 5 15.47 -5.12 0.16
C CYS A 5 13.98 -5.05 -0.21
N GLU A 6 13.61 -5.49 -1.42
CA GLU A 6 12.24 -5.36 -1.92
C GLU A 6 11.23 -5.99 -0.98
N THR A 7 11.57 -7.08 -0.28
CA THR A 7 10.65 -7.84 0.58
C THR A 7 10.37 -7.25 1.97
N ARG A 8 11.04 -6.16 2.38
CA ARG A 8 10.80 -5.51 3.69
C ARG A 8 9.69 -4.46 3.64
N TRP A 9 8.51 -4.83 3.14
CA TRP A 9 7.39 -3.88 3.01
C TRP A 9 6.93 -3.31 4.35
N VAL A 10 6.94 -4.11 5.42
CA VAL A 10 6.60 -3.65 6.78
C VAL A 10 7.56 -2.55 7.25
N GLU A 11 8.87 -2.67 6.98
CA GLU A 11 9.83 -1.63 7.34
C GLU A 11 9.64 -0.34 6.53
N ARG A 12 9.17 -0.44 5.29
CA ARG A 12 8.78 0.75 4.51
C ARG A 12 7.55 1.44 5.10
N HIS A 13 6.55 0.68 5.57
CA HIS A 13 5.41 1.23 6.29
C HIS A 13 5.89 1.96 7.54
N ASP A 14 6.67 1.27 8.38
CA ASP A 14 7.16 1.80 9.64
C ASP A 14 8.02 3.05 9.43
N GLY A 15 8.91 3.04 8.43
CA GLY A 15 9.73 4.19 8.06
C GLY A 15 8.91 5.40 7.63
N HIS A 16 7.89 5.21 6.77
CA HIS A 16 7.03 6.32 6.33
C HIS A 16 6.19 6.88 7.47
N LEU A 17 5.63 6.02 8.33
CA LEU A 17 4.84 6.43 9.49
C LEU A 17 5.69 7.17 10.52
N GLN A 18 6.92 6.73 10.77
CA GLN A 18 7.87 7.42 11.64
C GLN A 18 8.34 8.75 11.05
N PHE A 19 8.44 8.86 9.73
CA PHE A 19 8.89 10.08 9.07
C PHE A 19 7.92 11.26 9.25
N GLN A 20 6.64 11.03 9.55
CA GLN A 20 5.63 12.10 9.67
C GLN A 20 5.77 12.97 10.93
N GLY A 21 5.02 14.07 10.94
CA GLY A 21 4.84 14.94 12.10
C GLY A 21 6.15 15.56 12.56
N TYR A 22 6.51 15.34 13.83
CA TYR A 22 7.71 15.92 14.45
C TYR A 22 9.00 15.58 13.69
N HIS A 23 9.15 14.36 13.18
CA HIS A 23 10.36 13.95 12.48
C HIS A 23 10.54 14.69 11.14
N LEU A 24 9.45 14.93 10.40
CA LEU A 24 9.49 15.73 9.17
C LEU A 24 9.98 17.16 9.47
N VAL A 25 9.52 17.76 10.56
CA VAL A 25 9.91 19.11 10.97
C VAL A 25 11.40 19.17 11.32
N GLU A 26 11.90 18.20 12.10
CA GLU A 26 13.32 18.12 12.43
C GLU A 26 14.20 17.89 11.20
N ILE A 27 13.75 17.06 10.25
CA ILE A 27 14.45 16.84 8.98
C ILE A 27 14.52 18.14 8.17
N CYS A 28 13.42 18.89 8.07
CA CYS A 28 13.42 20.19 7.41
C CYS A 28 14.37 21.18 8.10
N SER A 29 14.39 21.24 9.43
CA SER A 29 15.33 22.09 10.19
C SER A 29 16.79 21.69 9.94
N ALA A 30 17.09 20.39 9.85
CA ALA A 30 18.42 19.91 9.53
C ALA A 30 18.83 20.30 8.09
N LEU A 31 17.94 20.12 7.12
CA LEU A 31 18.18 20.49 5.72
C LEU A 31 18.39 21.99 5.55
N GLU A 32 17.68 22.82 6.31
CA GLU A 32 17.88 24.27 6.32
C GLU A 32 19.29 24.64 6.80
N LYS A 33 19.78 24.00 7.87
CA LYS A 33 21.16 24.19 8.34
C LYS A 33 22.20 23.74 7.30
N ILE A 34 21.96 22.60 6.64
CA ILE A 34 22.85 22.06 5.60
C ILE A 34 22.87 22.96 4.36
N SER A 35 21.74 23.60 4.03
CA SER A 35 21.64 24.52 2.89
C SER A 35 22.53 25.76 3.01
N ALA A 36 23.02 26.07 4.20
CA ALA A 36 23.93 27.18 4.47
C ALA A 36 25.43 26.76 4.47
N TRP A 37 25.74 25.50 4.16
CA TRP A 37 27.13 25.03 4.14
C TRP A 37 27.94 25.60 2.98
N GLN A 38 29.26 25.66 3.16
CA GLN A 38 30.17 26.15 2.11
C GLN A 38 30.28 25.20 0.91
N ASP A 39 30.03 23.90 1.11
CA ASP A 39 29.99 22.96 0.00
C ASP A 39 28.73 23.19 -0.84
N ASN A 40 28.89 23.91 -1.94
CA ASN A 40 27.80 24.29 -2.84
C ASN A 40 26.98 23.10 -3.32
N LYS A 41 27.60 21.93 -3.52
CA LYS A 41 26.86 20.75 -3.97
C LYS A 41 25.90 20.26 -2.90
N THR A 42 26.41 19.97 -1.70
CA THR A 42 25.57 19.50 -0.57
C THR A 42 24.54 20.55 -0.17
N ALA A 43 24.91 21.83 -0.16
CA ALA A 43 24.01 22.93 0.15
C ALA A 43 22.84 23.02 -0.84
N ASN A 44 23.11 22.92 -2.15
CA ASN A 44 22.07 22.95 -3.19
C ASN A 44 21.17 21.70 -3.13
N ASP A 45 21.74 20.51 -2.92
CA ASP A 45 20.97 19.28 -2.78
C ASP A 45 20.03 19.36 -1.56
N ALA A 46 20.53 19.86 -0.43
CA ALA A 46 19.72 20.06 0.77
C ALA A 46 18.62 21.11 0.57
N HIS A 47 18.93 22.21 -0.12
CA HIS A 47 17.93 23.22 -0.47
C HIS A 47 16.83 22.61 -1.37
N CYS A 48 17.18 21.83 -2.39
CA CYS A 48 16.21 21.20 -3.29
C CYS A 48 15.29 20.22 -2.54
N LEU A 49 15.87 19.39 -1.66
CA LEU A 49 15.10 18.49 -0.79
C LEU A 49 14.17 19.28 0.14
N LEU A 50 14.67 20.33 0.79
CA LEU A 50 13.88 21.18 1.68
C LEU A 50 12.65 21.78 0.96
N GLN A 51 12.83 22.30 -0.27
CA GLN A 51 11.72 22.85 -1.05
C GLN A 51 10.70 21.78 -1.43
N THR A 52 11.16 20.56 -1.73
CA THR A 52 10.29 19.44 -2.03
C THR A 52 9.46 19.05 -0.80
N LEU A 53 10.10 18.90 0.37
CA LEU A 53 9.45 18.53 1.63
C LEU A 53 8.47 19.60 2.13
N ARG A 54 8.76 20.87 1.87
CA ARG A 54 7.88 22.02 2.20
C ARG A 54 6.81 22.29 1.15
N SER A 55 6.72 21.51 0.08
CA SER A 55 5.65 21.70 -0.91
C SER A 55 4.30 21.20 -0.39
N SER A 56 3.22 21.91 -0.72
CA SER A 56 1.86 21.49 -0.34
C SER A 56 1.51 20.11 -0.88
N ASP A 57 1.93 19.82 -2.13
CA ASP A 57 1.76 18.53 -2.78
C ASP A 57 2.40 17.40 -1.96
N PHE A 58 3.65 17.59 -1.51
CA PHE A 58 4.36 16.59 -0.71
C PHE A 58 3.69 16.38 0.65
N ILE A 59 3.45 17.45 1.42
CA ILE A 59 2.90 17.36 2.78
C ILE A 59 1.56 16.62 2.75
N ILE A 60 0.66 17.01 1.85
CA ILE A 60 -0.67 16.42 1.75
C ILE A 60 -0.60 14.98 1.24
N SER A 61 0.21 14.71 0.21
CA SER A 61 0.39 13.33 -0.29
C SER A 61 0.95 12.42 0.79
N SER A 62 1.91 12.92 1.57
CA SER A 62 2.58 12.17 2.63
C SER A 62 1.63 11.79 3.77
N ILE A 63 0.74 12.71 4.16
CA ILE A 63 -0.30 12.47 5.17
C ILE A 63 -1.38 11.53 4.65
N CYS A 64 -1.85 11.72 3.41
CA CYS A 64 -2.79 10.81 2.77
C CYS A 64 -2.24 9.38 2.68
N LEU A 65 -0.96 9.26 2.31
CA LEU A 65 -0.26 7.98 2.26
C LEU A 65 -0.14 7.35 3.65
N SER A 66 0.10 8.15 4.69
CA SER A 66 0.20 7.65 6.07
C SER A 66 -1.11 7.08 6.58
N ASP A 67 -2.25 7.69 6.22
CA ASP A 67 -3.58 7.17 6.55
C ASP A 67 -3.82 5.78 5.95
N VAL A 68 -3.48 5.62 4.66
CA VAL A 68 -3.63 4.34 3.95
C VAL A 68 -2.65 3.30 4.49
N LEU A 69 -1.38 3.64 4.66
CA LEU A 69 -0.36 2.73 5.20
C LEU A 69 -0.69 2.31 6.64
N GLY A 70 -1.21 3.22 7.46
CA GLY A 70 -1.69 2.91 8.81
C GLY A 70 -2.82 1.88 8.80
N THR A 71 -3.65 1.87 7.75
CA THR A 71 -4.72 0.88 7.56
C THR A 71 -4.17 -0.46 7.08
N THR A 72 -3.17 -0.46 6.18
CA THR A 72 -2.63 -1.68 5.55
C THR A 72 -1.46 -2.33 6.30
N VAL A 73 -0.92 -1.69 7.34
CA VAL A 73 0.26 -2.19 8.08
C VAL A 73 -0.03 -3.52 8.77
N SER A 74 -1.20 -3.68 9.38
CA SER A 74 -1.61 -4.91 10.07
C SER A 74 -1.68 -6.08 9.09
N LEU A 75 -2.27 -5.85 7.91
CA LEU A 75 -2.31 -6.82 6.83
C LEU A 75 -0.90 -7.21 6.38
N SER A 76 -0.03 -6.22 6.15
CA SER A 76 1.35 -6.44 5.74
C SER A 76 2.14 -7.28 6.74
N ARG A 77 1.97 -7.05 8.05
CA ARG A 77 2.62 -7.85 9.10
C ARG A 77 2.14 -9.30 9.13
N ILE A 78 0.85 -9.54 8.89
CA ILE A 78 0.31 -10.91 8.84
C ILE A 78 0.84 -11.66 7.63
N LEU A 79 0.82 -11.04 6.45
CA LEU A 79 1.32 -11.63 5.21
C LEU A 79 2.82 -11.93 5.25
N GLN A 80 3.60 -11.21 6.07
CA GLN A 80 5.04 -11.44 6.25
C GLN A 80 5.39 -12.26 7.49
N SER A 81 4.41 -12.71 8.28
CA SER A 81 4.70 -13.48 9.50
C SER A 81 5.17 -14.89 9.17
N ASN A 82 6.04 -15.48 10.00
CA ASN A 82 6.57 -16.82 9.77
C ASN A 82 5.58 -17.95 10.16
N SER A 83 4.52 -17.60 10.88
CA SER A 83 3.57 -18.53 11.50
C SER A 83 2.19 -18.38 10.90
N ILE A 84 2.10 -18.27 9.58
CA ILE A 84 0.82 -17.94 8.97
C ILE A 84 -0.11 -19.16 9.04
N ASP A 85 -1.05 -19.11 9.97
CA ASP A 85 -2.36 -19.76 9.82
C ASP A 85 -3.10 -19.01 8.69
N LEU A 86 -2.65 -19.27 7.46
CA LEU A 86 -3.04 -18.56 6.23
C LEU A 86 -4.52 -18.62 5.96
N LYS A 87 -5.19 -19.67 6.46
CA LYS A 87 -6.52 -20.04 6.02
C LYS A 87 -7.56 -19.04 6.51
N LYS A 88 -7.56 -18.74 7.82
CA LYS A 88 -8.61 -17.94 8.44
C LYS A 88 -8.16 -16.53 8.77
N LYS A 89 -7.03 -16.39 9.47
CA LYS A 89 -6.55 -15.10 9.97
C LYS A 89 -6.18 -14.13 8.85
N ALA A 90 -5.57 -14.61 7.76
CA ALA A 90 -5.22 -13.75 6.63
C ALA A 90 -6.47 -13.28 5.89
N THR A 91 -7.38 -14.20 5.54
CA THR A 91 -8.66 -13.88 4.88
C THR A 91 -9.50 -12.89 5.68
N ASP A 92 -9.66 -13.11 6.98
CA ASP A 92 -10.42 -12.21 7.86
C ASP A 92 -9.78 -10.81 7.88
N THR A 93 -8.45 -10.73 8.04
CA THR A 93 -7.75 -9.43 8.08
C THR A 93 -7.82 -8.69 6.74
N ILE A 94 -7.80 -9.41 5.62
CA ILE A 94 -7.95 -8.80 4.28
C ILE A 94 -9.33 -8.18 4.15
N ASN A 95 -10.37 -8.93 4.51
CA ASN A 95 -11.75 -8.45 4.46
C ASN A 95 -11.96 -7.25 5.39
N ASP A 96 -11.41 -7.30 6.60
CA ASP A 96 -11.46 -6.18 7.56
C ASP A 96 -10.74 -4.94 6.99
N THR A 97 -9.55 -5.12 6.42
CA THR A 97 -8.77 -4.02 5.80
C THR A 97 -9.54 -3.40 4.63
N LEU A 98 -10.13 -4.23 3.77
CA LEU A 98 -10.96 -3.76 2.65
C LEU A 98 -12.21 -3.03 3.14
N SER A 99 -12.87 -3.53 4.18
CA SER A 99 -14.04 -2.89 4.77
C SER A 99 -13.70 -1.51 5.34
N VAL A 100 -12.56 -1.37 6.04
CA VAL A 100 -12.08 -0.08 6.53
C VAL A 100 -11.76 0.89 5.38
N LEU A 101 -11.08 0.44 4.34
CA LEU A 101 -10.76 1.28 3.18
C LEU A 101 -12.02 1.71 2.41
N GLN A 102 -13.00 0.81 2.25
CA GLN A 102 -14.30 1.13 1.64
C GLN A 102 -15.08 2.12 2.49
N ASN A 103 -15.12 1.94 3.81
CA ASN A 103 -15.74 2.91 4.71
C ASN A 103 -15.06 4.29 4.62
N LYS A 104 -13.73 4.32 4.50
CA LYS A 104 -12.99 5.56 4.25
C LYS A 104 -13.38 6.22 2.93
N ARG A 105 -13.59 5.41 1.89
CA ARG A 105 -14.01 5.88 0.57
C ARG A 105 -15.44 6.42 0.55
N GLU A 106 -16.36 5.80 1.28
CA GLU A 106 -17.75 6.25 1.45
C GLU A 106 -17.85 7.54 2.28
N ASN A 107 -17.03 7.67 3.32
CA ASN A 107 -17.01 8.81 4.24
C ASN A 107 -15.86 9.79 3.93
N VAL A 108 -15.46 9.86 2.66
CA VAL A 108 -14.24 10.55 2.23
C VAL A 108 -14.20 12.02 2.64
N ASP A 109 -15.33 12.72 2.64
CA ASP A 109 -15.40 14.13 3.00
C ASP A 109 -15.03 14.39 4.46
N VAL A 110 -15.48 13.54 5.37
CA VAL A 110 -15.25 13.69 6.82
C VAL A 110 -13.81 13.35 7.15
N ILE A 111 -13.32 12.23 6.60
CA ILE A 111 -11.97 11.74 6.88
C ILE A 111 -10.94 12.65 6.25
N TYR A 112 -11.15 13.06 4.99
CA TYR A 112 -10.22 13.94 4.32
C TYR A 112 -10.10 15.30 5.01
N ARG A 113 -11.20 15.83 5.57
CA ARG A 113 -11.13 17.07 6.36
C ARG A 113 -10.18 16.95 7.56
N GLN A 114 -10.21 15.82 8.26
CA GLN A 114 -9.29 15.57 9.38
C GLN A 114 -7.83 15.48 8.90
N LEU A 115 -7.59 14.79 7.79
CA LEU A 115 -6.26 14.71 7.18
C LEU A 115 -5.75 16.08 6.69
N PHE A 116 -6.65 16.91 6.17
CA PHE A 116 -6.32 18.24 5.69
C PHE A 116 -5.98 19.20 6.85
N GLU A 117 -6.68 19.13 7.98
CA GLU A 117 -6.30 19.88 9.18
C GLU A 117 -4.95 19.42 9.75
N ALA A 118 -4.69 18.11 9.81
CA ALA A 118 -3.36 17.61 10.20
C ALA A 118 -2.26 18.11 9.25
N ALA A 119 -2.55 18.22 7.94
CA ALA A 119 -1.63 18.80 6.98
C ALA A 119 -1.36 20.28 7.22
N LYS A 120 -2.39 21.06 7.60
CA LYS A 120 -2.21 22.47 7.98
C LYS A 120 -1.34 22.62 9.21
N GLU A 121 -1.54 21.81 10.25
CA GLU A 121 -0.71 21.86 11.46
C GLU A 121 0.77 21.61 11.15
N VAL A 122 1.07 20.62 10.31
CA VAL A 122 2.45 20.36 9.85
C VAL A 122 2.98 21.50 8.99
N ALA A 123 2.16 22.04 8.10
CA ALA A 123 2.55 23.16 7.25
C ALA A 123 2.83 24.44 8.07
N GLU A 124 2.05 24.71 9.12
CA GLU A 124 2.26 25.82 10.05
C GLU A 124 3.59 25.68 10.80
N GLN A 125 3.91 24.48 11.30
CA GLN A 125 5.21 24.20 11.95
C GLN A 125 6.40 24.40 11.00
N LEU A 126 6.18 24.22 9.69
CA LEU A 126 7.18 24.41 8.65
C LEU A 126 7.14 25.82 8.04
N ASP A 127 6.31 26.74 8.54
CA ASP A 127 6.09 28.07 7.94
C ASP A 127 5.77 27.98 6.43
N VAL A 128 4.80 27.13 6.09
CA VAL A 128 4.33 26.87 4.72
C VAL A 128 2.83 27.17 4.65
N GLU A 129 2.43 27.94 3.64
CA GLU A 129 1.02 28.12 3.30
C GLU A 129 0.59 27.03 2.30
N ILE A 130 -0.45 26.25 2.65
CA ILE A 130 -1.03 25.27 1.73
C ILE A 130 -1.79 25.99 0.61
N LYS A 131 -1.24 25.93 -0.61
CA LYS A 131 -1.86 26.54 -1.79
C LYS A 131 -2.33 25.48 -2.77
N CYS A 132 -3.43 25.77 -3.45
CA CYS A 132 -3.82 24.99 -4.61
C CYS A 132 -2.75 25.17 -5.71
N PRO A 133 -2.28 24.09 -6.36
CA PRO A 133 -1.43 24.20 -7.53
C PRO A 133 -2.10 25.08 -8.59
N ARG A 134 -1.31 25.76 -9.41
CA ARG A 134 -1.82 26.64 -10.48
C ARG A 134 -2.69 25.82 -11.44
N ILE A 135 -4.01 25.99 -11.33
CA ILE A 135 -4.97 25.33 -12.22
C ILE A 135 -4.91 26.04 -13.58
N VAL A 136 -4.44 25.33 -14.60
CA VAL A 136 -4.58 25.77 -16.00
C VAL A 136 -6.02 25.52 -16.44
N SER A 137 -6.63 26.51 -17.08
CA SER A 137 -8.05 26.55 -17.46
C SER A 137 -8.54 25.43 -18.39
N LYS A 138 -7.63 24.59 -18.90
CA LYS A 138 -7.94 23.38 -19.68
C LYS A 138 -7.14 22.20 -19.15
N GLN A 139 -7.73 21.44 -18.23
CA GLN A 139 -7.30 20.07 -17.95
C GLN A 139 -8.24 19.15 -18.74
N ILE A 140 -7.87 18.78 -19.97
CA ILE A 140 -8.72 17.97 -20.87
C ILE A 140 -8.57 16.46 -20.58
N TYR A 141 -7.45 16.06 -19.97
CA TYR A 141 -7.04 14.66 -19.81
C TYR A 141 -7.07 14.16 -18.35
N ARG A 142 -7.54 14.95 -17.38
CA ARG A 142 -7.71 14.48 -16.00
C ARG A 142 -9.14 13.99 -15.80
N ALA A 143 -9.33 12.94 -15.01
CA ALA A 143 -10.68 12.45 -14.70
C ALA A 143 -11.53 13.52 -13.97
N ASN A 144 -10.88 14.46 -13.28
CA ASN A 144 -11.50 15.55 -12.54
C ASN A 144 -11.44 16.85 -13.37
N ASN A 145 -12.44 17.07 -14.22
CA ASN A 145 -12.53 18.23 -15.11
C ASN A 145 -13.20 19.47 -14.48
N GLN A 146 -13.60 19.40 -13.22
CA GLN A 146 -14.21 20.53 -12.52
C GLN A 146 -13.14 21.36 -11.79
N PRO A 147 -13.16 22.70 -11.93
CA PRO A 147 -12.28 23.55 -11.15
C PRO A 147 -12.65 23.45 -9.68
N ALA A 148 -11.73 22.93 -8.86
CA ALA A 148 -11.90 22.89 -7.42
C ALA A 148 -12.05 24.31 -6.85
N GLN A 149 -12.99 24.48 -5.92
CA GLN A 149 -13.28 25.77 -5.30
C GLN A 149 -12.33 26.09 -4.14
N SER A 150 -11.68 25.07 -3.58
CA SER A 150 -10.70 25.18 -2.49
C SER A 150 -9.52 24.22 -2.69
N ALA A 151 -8.41 24.50 -1.98
CA ALA A 151 -7.27 23.59 -1.94
C ALA A 151 -7.66 22.21 -1.36
N GLU A 152 -8.51 22.19 -0.34
CA GLU A 152 -9.05 20.96 0.26
C GLU A 152 -9.78 20.10 -0.80
N GLU A 153 -10.68 20.70 -1.57
CA GLU A 153 -11.42 19.98 -2.60
C GLU A 153 -10.50 19.47 -3.72
N TYR A 154 -9.52 20.29 -4.12
CA TYR A 154 -8.53 19.92 -5.14
C TYR A 154 -7.78 18.67 -4.71
N PHE A 155 -7.17 18.69 -3.53
CA PHE A 155 -6.30 17.62 -3.09
C PHE A 155 -7.08 16.36 -2.71
N ARG A 156 -8.30 16.49 -2.18
CA ARG A 156 -9.20 15.35 -1.97
C ARG A 156 -9.43 14.57 -3.26
N THR A 157 -9.80 15.30 -4.32
CA THR A 157 -10.20 14.70 -5.59
C THR A 157 -8.99 14.26 -6.42
N ALA A 158 -7.89 14.99 -6.36
CA ALA A 158 -6.68 14.71 -7.14
C ALA A 158 -5.73 13.70 -6.49
N ILE A 159 -5.75 13.54 -5.16
CA ILE A 159 -4.79 12.70 -4.43
C ILE A 159 -5.50 11.61 -3.63
N TYR A 160 -6.33 11.96 -2.65
CA TYR A 160 -6.82 10.98 -1.68
C TYR A 160 -7.80 9.98 -2.27
N ILE A 161 -8.75 10.47 -3.09
CA ILE A 161 -9.72 9.60 -3.78
C ILE A 161 -9.01 8.60 -4.73
N PRO A 162 -8.15 9.05 -5.67
CA PRO A 162 -7.43 8.14 -6.54
C PRO A 162 -6.54 7.15 -5.77
N LEU A 163 -5.90 7.60 -4.68
CA LEU A 163 -5.08 6.74 -3.85
C LEU A 163 -5.90 5.61 -3.20
N LEU A 164 -7.06 5.92 -2.61
CA LEU A 164 -7.95 4.91 -2.05
C LEU A 164 -8.45 3.94 -3.13
N ASP A 165 -8.92 4.47 -4.27
CA ASP A 165 -9.45 3.66 -5.36
C ASP A 165 -8.39 2.71 -5.92
N SER A 166 -7.15 3.17 -6.12
CA SER A 166 -6.03 2.33 -6.55
C SER A 166 -5.71 1.23 -5.54
N ILE A 167 -5.61 1.55 -4.24
CA ILE A 167 -5.25 0.57 -3.22
C ILE A 167 -6.35 -0.46 -2.99
N ILE A 168 -7.62 -0.03 -3.01
CA ILE A 168 -8.76 -0.95 -2.94
C ILE A 168 -8.74 -1.90 -4.14
N SER A 169 -8.57 -1.36 -5.36
CA SER A 169 -8.48 -2.18 -6.58
C SER A 169 -7.32 -3.16 -6.53
N ASP A 170 -6.13 -2.72 -6.12
CA ASP A 170 -4.93 -3.56 -6.02
C ASP A 170 -5.11 -4.68 -5.00
N LEU A 171 -5.73 -4.41 -3.85
CA LEU A 171 -6.01 -5.42 -2.84
C LEU A 171 -7.05 -6.43 -3.34
N GLN A 172 -8.10 -5.97 -4.02
CA GLN A 172 -9.14 -6.86 -4.57
C GLN A 172 -8.61 -7.76 -5.69
N ASP A 173 -7.76 -7.23 -6.56
CA ASP A 173 -7.17 -7.99 -7.68
C ASP A 173 -6.11 -8.98 -7.19
N ARG A 174 -5.15 -8.51 -6.37
CA ARG A 174 -4.01 -9.34 -5.92
C ARG A 174 -4.36 -10.33 -4.83
N LEU A 175 -5.39 -10.04 -4.02
CA LEU A 175 -5.86 -10.90 -2.93
C LEU A 175 -7.29 -11.35 -3.19
N SER A 176 -7.59 -11.65 -4.45
CA SER A 176 -8.89 -12.19 -4.86
C SER A 176 -9.20 -13.51 -4.14
N PRO A 177 -10.49 -13.89 -4.02
CA PRO A 177 -10.87 -15.15 -3.39
C PRO A 177 -10.14 -16.37 -3.98
N ASP A 178 -9.88 -16.37 -5.28
CA ASP A 178 -9.13 -17.43 -5.96
C ASP A 178 -7.68 -17.50 -5.47
N VAL A 179 -7.02 -16.34 -5.31
CA VAL A 179 -5.66 -16.27 -4.75
C VAL A 179 -5.65 -16.70 -3.28
N LEU A 180 -6.68 -16.33 -2.50
CA LEU A 180 -6.80 -16.75 -1.11
C LEU A 180 -7.02 -18.26 -0.98
N ASN A 181 -7.76 -18.85 -1.91
CA ASN A 181 -7.91 -20.31 -1.99
C ASN A 181 -6.56 -21.00 -2.26
N LEU A 182 -5.65 -20.39 -3.02
CA LEU A 182 -4.30 -20.95 -3.21
C LEU A 182 -3.50 -21.02 -1.90
N PHE A 183 -3.80 -20.18 -0.90
CA PHE A 183 -3.15 -20.31 0.41
C PHE A 183 -3.52 -21.62 1.15
N GLN A 184 -4.63 -22.27 0.77
CA GLN A 184 -4.99 -23.59 1.26
C GLN A 184 -4.00 -24.68 0.76
N LEU A 185 -3.31 -24.42 -0.35
CA LEU A 185 -2.25 -25.29 -0.89
C LEU A 185 -0.96 -25.23 -0.06
N SER A 186 -0.89 -24.42 1.00
CA SER A 186 0.23 -24.39 1.94
C SER A 186 0.53 -25.75 2.60
N VAL A 187 -0.40 -26.69 2.56
CA VAL A 187 -0.18 -28.08 2.98
C VAL A 187 0.77 -28.83 2.02
N PHE A 188 0.91 -28.40 0.77
CA PHE A 188 1.90 -28.96 -0.17
C PHE A 188 3.30 -28.37 0.02
N MET A 189 3.43 -27.26 0.75
CA MET A 189 4.77 -26.78 1.13
C MET A 189 5.35 -27.72 2.16
N PRO A 190 6.61 -28.17 2.03
CA PRO A 190 7.26 -29.06 2.99
C PRO A 190 7.25 -28.42 4.38
N LYS A 191 6.29 -28.81 5.23
CA LYS A 191 6.30 -28.52 6.65
C LYS A 191 7.13 -29.60 7.33
N SER A 192 7.90 -29.21 8.34
CA SER A 192 8.65 -30.17 9.16
C SER A 192 7.71 -31.14 9.90
N GLU A 193 6.44 -30.77 10.15
CA GLU A 193 5.39 -31.62 10.72
C GLU A 193 4.01 -31.19 10.19
N TYR A 194 3.14 -32.15 9.85
CA TYR A 194 1.75 -31.90 9.42
C TYR A 194 0.76 -32.48 10.42
N SER A 195 -0.33 -31.74 10.69
CA SER A 195 -1.51 -32.28 11.39
C SER A 195 -2.33 -33.16 10.42
N ASN A 196 -2.97 -34.21 10.93
CA ASN A 196 -3.82 -35.10 10.13
C ASN A 196 -5.03 -34.37 9.50
N GLU A 197 -5.56 -33.32 10.13
CA GLU A 197 -6.66 -32.51 9.58
C GLU A 197 -6.26 -31.74 8.31
N ASP A 198 -5.02 -31.24 8.27
CA ASP A 198 -4.50 -30.52 7.10
C ASP A 198 -4.42 -31.43 5.88
N ILE A 199 -4.01 -32.69 6.07
CA ILE A 199 -3.88 -33.69 5.01
C ILE A 199 -5.26 -34.05 4.44
N GLU A 200 -6.28 -34.17 5.27
CA GLU A 200 -7.62 -34.58 4.82
C GLU A 200 -8.31 -33.47 4.02
N THR A 201 -8.15 -32.21 4.45
CA THR A 201 -8.71 -31.05 3.73
C THR A 201 -8.12 -30.92 2.32
N VAL A 202 -6.83 -31.24 2.16
CA VAL A 202 -6.18 -31.23 0.83
C VAL A 202 -6.75 -32.29 -0.08
N LYS A 203 -6.99 -33.51 0.42
CA LYS A 203 -7.54 -34.59 -0.40
C LYS A 203 -8.91 -34.20 -0.95
N GLU A 204 -9.76 -33.59 -0.13
CA GLU A 204 -11.07 -33.10 -0.56
C GLU A 204 -10.96 -32.03 -1.66
N LEU A 205 -10.08 -31.04 -1.49
CA LEU A 205 -9.86 -29.98 -2.49
C LEU A 205 -9.27 -30.51 -3.80
N VAL A 206 -8.31 -31.43 -3.73
CA VAL A 206 -7.73 -32.08 -4.91
C VAL A 206 -8.79 -32.89 -5.64
N THR A 207 -9.66 -33.57 -4.89
CA THR A 207 -10.75 -34.36 -5.46
C THR A 207 -11.77 -33.45 -6.14
N ASP A 208 -12.16 -32.34 -5.53
CA ASP A 208 -13.06 -31.34 -6.14
C ASP A 208 -12.44 -30.69 -7.38
N TYR A 209 -11.15 -30.33 -7.33
CA TYR A 209 -10.44 -29.77 -8.48
C TYR A 209 -10.32 -30.78 -9.63
N ILE A 210 -9.94 -32.03 -9.33
CA ILE A 210 -9.87 -33.10 -10.34
C ILE A 210 -11.26 -33.38 -10.91
N LEU A 211 -12.31 -33.40 -10.08
CA LEU A 211 -13.69 -33.54 -10.56
C LEU A 211 -14.09 -32.41 -11.50
N ARG A 212 -13.75 -31.16 -11.18
CA ARG A 212 -14.02 -30.00 -12.04
C ARG A 212 -13.24 -30.07 -13.36
N VAL A 213 -11.95 -30.41 -13.31
CA VAL A 213 -11.10 -30.57 -14.52
C VAL A 213 -11.56 -31.74 -15.40
N LEU A 214 -12.02 -32.84 -14.79
CA LEU A 214 -12.56 -34.00 -15.52
C LEU A 214 -13.96 -33.72 -16.11
N LEU A 215 -14.76 -32.85 -15.48
CA LEU A 215 -16.06 -32.41 -16.00
C LEU A 215 -15.90 -31.39 -17.15
N ASP A 216 -14.83 -30.58 -17.16
CA ASP A 216 -14.58 -29.56 -18.19
C ASP A 216 -13.84 -30.08 -19.44
N ASN A 217 -13.53 -31.37 -19.53
CA ASN A 217 -13.10 -32.05 -20.77
C ASN A 217 -11.92 -31.41 -21.55
N THR A 218 -11.02 -30.67 -20.90
CA THR A 218 -9.75 -30.25 -21.52
C THR A 218 -8.67 -31.32 -21.29
N PRO A 219 -8.15 -31.97 -22.34
CA PRO A 219 -7.19 -33.06 -22.18
C PRO A 219 -5.81 -32.51 -21.81
N VAL A 220 -5.34 -32.80 -20.60
CA VAL A 220 -3.93 -32.59 -20.22
C VAL A 220 -3.21 -33.93 -20.29
N SER A 221 -2.38 -34.12 -21.31
CA SER A 221 -1.48 -35.26 -21.44
C SER A 221 -0.24 -35.05 -20.57
N VAL A 222 -0.20 -35.69 -19.41
CA VAL A 222 1.02 -35.80 -18.60
C VAL A 222 1.86 -36.95 -19.14
N ILE A 223 2.89 -36.65 -19.92
CA ILE A 223 3.92 -37.63 -20.31
C ILE A 223 4.88 -37.78 -19.12
N VAL A 224 4.69 -38.85 -18.33
CA VAL A 224 5.68 -39.26 -17.33
C VAL A 224 6.76 -40.07 -18.04
N ASN A 225 7.91 -39.44 -18.28
CA ASN A 225 9.07 -40.13 -18.84
C ASN A 225 9.77 -40.90 -17.71
N ILE A 226 9.49 -42.20 -17.59
CA ILE A 226 10.15 -43.08 -16.63
C ILE A 226 11.51 -43.47 -17.21
N GLY A 227 12.53 -42.68 -16.90
CA GLY A 227 13.92 -43.06 -17.14
C GLY A 227 14.34 -44.15 -16.15
N TYR A 228 14.44 -45.39 -16.62
CA TYR A 228 15.15 -46.45 -15.89
C TYR A 228 16.65 -46.18 -16.00
N GLY A 229 17.30 -45.95 -14.87
CA GLY A 229 18.76 -45.88 -14.78
C GLY A 229 19.42 -47.26 -14.92
N TRP A 230 20.56 -47.27 -15.59
CA TRP A 230 21.78 -47.98 -15.21
C TRP A 230 22.96 -47.04 -15.48
#